data_AF-A0A5R8MT84-F1
#
_entry.id   AF-A0A5R8MT84-F1
#
_cell.length_a   1.000
_cell.length_b   1.000
_cell.length_c   1.000
_cell.angle_alpha   90.00
_cell.angle_beta   90.00
_cell.angle_gamma   90.00
#
_symmetry.space_group_name_H-M   'P 1'
#
loop_
_entity.id
_entity.type
_entity.pdbx_description
1 polymer ?
#
loop_
_entity_poly.entity_id
_entity_poly.type
_entity_poly.pdbx_seq_one_letter_code
_entity_poly.pdbx_strand_id
1 'polypeptide(L)'
;MRSLPLTRVLTLAVVLASVCLTAPPAQAAPVRSPFPKKAGKLSTTSCPETPIVSGGVPRTREYLQTVVKCLDKSWGAYVERAGRTFRKPLVRYFEEPASTVCGMRWPAHADAFYCTQRATVVFPLTGRWIENRTDLFPFKVAAHEYGHHLQSLLGIRRSYEARARGTHTDRLKRRYELQADCLSGVFLGSVWRSLDRSEHDWAALLDATRASGDDDDGHRTHGKGSSRAYWLKRGYGAVSPSACDTWSAPAARVA
;
A
#
# COMPACT_ATOMS: atom_id res chain seq x y z
N MET A 1 -58.30 -65.22 -45.73
CA MET A 1 -57.11 -65.12 -44.85
C MET A 1 -56.14 -64.12 -45.48
N ARG A 2 -56.10 -62.89 -44.97
CA ARG A 2 -55.19 -61.83 -45.44
C ARG A 2 -54.35 -61.36 -44.26
N SER A 3 -53.06 -61.66 -44.31
CA SER A 3 -52.07 -61.33 -43.28
C SER A 3 -51.55 -59.91 -43.51
N LEU A 4 -51.63 -59.06 -42.47
CA LEU A 4 -51.08 -57.70 -42.46
C LEU A 4 -49.55 -57.73 -42.23
N PRO A 5 -48.76 -56.83 -42.86
CA PRO A 5 -47.34 -56.70 -42.57
C PRO A 5 -47.10 -55.85 -41.31
N LEU A 6 -46.19 -56.31 -40.44
CA LEU A 6 -45.69 -55.57 -39.28
C LEU A 6 -44.85 -54.37 -39.73
N THR A 7 -45.33 -53.16 -39.41
CA THR A 7 -44.56 -51.91 -39.54
C THR A 7 -43.56 -51.82 -38.38
N ARG A 8 -42.25 -51.86 -38.68
CA ARG A 8 -41.19 -51.57 -37.71
C ARG A 8 -41.15 -50.06 -37.43
N VAL A 9 -41.48 -49.65 -36.22
CA VAL A 9 -41.28 -48.27 -35.74
C VAL A 9 -39.80 -48.13 -35.35
N LEU A 10 -39.04 -47.32 -36.09
CA LEU A 10 -37.70 -46.90 -35.70
C LEU A 10 -37.81 -45.74 -34.69
N THR A 11 -37.50 -45.99 -33.42
CA THR A 11 -37.41 -44.93 -32.41
C THR A 11 -36.05 -44.23 -32.54
N LEU A 12 -36.04 -43.00 -33.05
CA LEU A 12 -34.83 -42.17 -33.15
C LEU A 12 -34.51 -41.60 -31.75
N ALA A 13 -33.49 -42.13 -31.08
CA ALA A 13 -32.99 -41.56 -29.83
C ALA A 13 -32.14 -40.31 -30.12
N VAL A 14 -32.69 -39.12 -29.88
CA VAL A 14 -31.94 -37.86 -29.97
C VAL A 14 -31.08 -37.73 -28.70
N VAL A 15 -29.77 -37.95 -28.85
CA VAL A 15 -28.80 -37.67 -27.79
C VAL A 15 -28.52 -36.16 -27.79
N LEU A 16 -29.16 -35.43 -26.87
CA LEU A 16 -28.85 -34.04 -26.58
C LEU A 16 -27.49 -33.98 -25.85
N ALA A 17 -26.42 -33.74 -26.61
CA ALA A 17 -25.12 -33.41 -26.04
C ALA A 17 -25.18 -31.99 -25.43
N SER A 18 -25.41 -31.90 -24.12
CA SER A 18 -25.30 -30.65 -23.37
C SER A 18 -23.84 -30.19 -23.35
N VAL A 19 -23.50 -29.29 -24.27
CA VAL A 19 -22.23 -28.57 -24.23
C VAL A 19 -22.29 -27.59 -23.06
N CYS A 20 -21.72 -27.98 -21.91
CA CYS A 20 -21.43 -27.05 -20.82
C CYS A 20 -20.39 -26.03 -21.31
N LEU A 21 -20.86 -24.90 -21.84
CA LEU A 21 -20.04 -23.70 -22.04
C LEU A 21 -19.60 -23.22 -20.65
N THR A 22 -18.40 -23.61 -20.23
CA THR A 22 -17.75 -23.03 -19.06
C THR A 22 -17.43 -21.59 -19.38
N ALA A 23 -18.21 -20.66 -18.82
CA ALA A 23 -17.85 -19.25 -18.88
C ALA A 23 -16.44 -19.08 -18.29
N PRO A 24 -15.52 -18.38 -18.97
CA PRO A 24 -14.22 -18.09 -18.38
C PRO A 24 -14.42 -17.39 -17.04
N PRO A 25 -13.57 -17.66 -16.03
CA PRO A 25 -13.72 -17.04 -14.72
C PRO A 25 -13.79 -15.53 -14.90
N ALA A 26 -14.87 -14.93 -14.39
CA ALA A 26 -15.09 -13.49 -14.46
C ALA A 26 -13.84 -12.78 -13.95
N GLN A 27 -13.14 -12.11 -14.86
CA GLN A 27 -11.92 -11.39 -14.51
C GLN A 27 -12.33 -10.28 -13.56
N ALA A 28 -11.85 -10.33 -12.31
CA ALA A 28 -12.17 -9.30 -11.34
C ALA A 28 -11.85 -7.92 -11.95
N ALA A 29 -12.81 -7.00 -11.92
CA ALA A 29 -12.67 -5.66 -12.50
C ALA A 29 -11.33 -5.01 -12.07
N PRO A 30 -10.79 -4.01 -12.78
CA PRO A 30 -9.61 -3.29 -12.31
C PRO A 30 -9.88 -2.70 -10.91
N VAL A 31 -8.89 -2.69 -10.01
CA VAL A 31 -8.99 -1.83 -8.82
C VAL A 31 -9.02 -0.41 -9.36
N ARG A 32 -10.21 0.20 -9.43
CA ARG A 32 -10.37 1.55 -9.98
C ARG A 32 -9.52 2.50 -9.14
N SER A 33 -8.81 3.42 -9.80
CA SER A 33 -7.99 4.40 -9.10
C SER A 33 -8.84 5.06 -7.99
N PRO A 34 -8.44 4.88 -6.72
CA PRO A 34 -9.25 5.21 -5.55
C PRO A 34 -9.18 6.69 -5.19
N PHE A 35 -8.35 7.45 -5.90
CA PHE A 35 -8.07 8.85 -5.68
C PHE A 35 -8.78 9.67 -6.76
N PRO A 36 -9.98 10.21 -6.46
CA PRO A 36 -10.74 10.90 -7.47
C PRO A 36 -10.01 12.20 -7.84
N LYS A 37 -9.76 12.42 -9.14
CA LYS A 37 -9.02 13.60 -9.63
C LYS A 37 -9.60 14.93 -9.09
N LYS A 38 -10.91 14.98 -8.87
CA LYS A 38 -11.61 16.14 -8.28
C LYS A 38 -11.14 16.53 -6.87
N ALA A 39 -10.54 15.62 -6.11
CA ALA A 39 -10.01 15.92 -4.77
C ALA A 39 -8.68 16.70 -4.81
N GLY A 40 -8.02 16.72 -5.98
CA GLY A 40 -6.87 17.55 -6.27
C GLY A 40 -5.54 17.06 -5.68
N LYS A 41 -4.67 18.02 -5.35
CA LYS A 41 -3.37 17.81 -4.69
C LYS A 41 -3.54 17.86 -3.17
N LEU A 42 -2.53 17.35 -2.45
CA LEU A 42 -2.36 17.66 -1.04
C LEU A 42 -1.99 19.14 -0.90
N SER A 43 -2.52 19.79 0.13
CA SER A 43 -2.15 21.16 0.46
C SER A 43 -0.74 21.17 1.05
N THR A 44 0.05 22.19 0.72
CA THR A 44 1.34 22.41 1.39
C THR A 44 1.09 22.55 2.89
N THR A 45 1.76 21.72 3.68
CA THR A 45 1.56 21.64 5.12
C THR A 45 2.90 21.82 5.81
N SER A 46 2.99 22.77 6.75
CA SER A 46 4.18 22.87 7.59
C SER A 46 4.23 21.69 8.56
N CYS A 47 5.37 21.01 8.58
CA CYS A 47 5.73 19.95 9.49
C CYS A 47 7.09 20.27 10.12
N PRO A 48 7.12 20.94 11.28
CA PRO A 48 8.38 21.24 11.98
C PRO A 48 8.85 19.97 12.69
N GLU A 49 9.53 19.09 11.96
CA GLU A 49 10.21 17.94 12.57
C GLU A 49 11.50 18.39 13.25
N THR A 50 11.82 17.78 14.40
CA THR A 50 13.15 17.92 15.00
C THR A 50 14.04 16.80 14.45
N PRO A 51 15.24 17.08 13.93
CA PRO A 51 16.14 16.04 13.43
C PRO A 51 16.47 14.96 14.47
N ILE A 52 16.68 13.73 14.01
CA ILE A 52 17.28 12.67 14.84
C ILE A 52 18.78 12.91 14.88
N VAL A 53 19.39 12.90 16.07
CA VAL A 53 20.83 13.07 16.24
C VAL A 53 21.59 11.79 15.84
N SER A 54 22.84 11.93 15.41
CA SER A 54 23.69 10.80 15.05
C SER A 54 23.92 9.87 16.25
N GLY A 55 23.55 8.58 16.13
CA GLY A 55 23.64 7.57 17.20
C GLY A 55 22.30 6.96 17.64
N GLY A 56 21.20 7.27 16.95
CA GLY A 56 19.85 6.85 17.27
C GLY A 56 19.00 8.03 17.78
N VAL A 57 17.72 7.80 18.08
CA VAL A 57 16.87 8.87 18.60
C VAL A 57 16.73 8.74 20.12
N PRO A 58 17.27 9.68 20.90
CA PRO A 58 16.90 9.80 22.32
C PRO A 58 15.40 10.08 22.52
N ARG A 59 14.72 10.49 21.43
CA ARG A 59 13.35 11.01 21.37
C ARG A 59 12.54 10.39 20.22
N THR A 60 12.78 9.12 19.84
CA THR A 60 12.15 8.46 18.65
C THR A 60 10.64 8.62 18.68
N ARG A 61 10.08 8.42 19.87
CA ARG A 61 8.65 8.53 20.12
C ARG A 61 8.12 9.93 19.79
N GLU A 62 8.78 10.99 20.26
CA GLU A 62 8.37 12.38 20.05
C GLU A 62 8.49 12.79 18.58
N TYR A 63 9.55 12.33 17.92
CA TYR A 63 9.73 12.49 16.49
C TYR A 63 8.57 11.86 15.71
N LEU A 64 8.31 10.57 15.90
CA LEU A 64 7.22 9.86 15.22
C LEU A 64 5.83 10.44 15.56
N GLN A 65 5.61 10.89 16.80
CA GLN A 65 4.39 11.60 17.17
C GLN A 65 4.21 12.90 16.37
N THR A 66 5.29 13.64 16.13
CA THR A 66 5.28 14.84 15.30
C THR A 66 4.95 14.51 13.85
N VAL A 67 5.62 13.49 13.28
CA VAL A 67 5.35 13.03 11.91
C VAL A 67 3.89 12.59 11.74
N VAL A 68 3.33 11.82 12.69
CA VAL A 68 1.93 11.40 12.66
C VAL A 68 0.97 12.60 12.72
N LYS A 69 1.25 13.61 13.56
CA LYS A 69 0.43 14.84 13.59
C LYS A 69 0.45 15.57 12.25
N CYS A 70 1.61 15.61 11.59
CA CYS A 70 1.72 16.19 10.24
C CYS A 70 0.95 15.38 9.20
N LEU A 71 0.99 14.05 9.26
CA LEU A 71 0.23 13.15 8.40
C LEU A 71 -1.29 13.36 8.58
N ASP A 72 -1.77 13.39 9.81
CA ASP A 72 -3.17 13.65 10.12
C ASP A 72 -3.65 14.98 9.53
N LYS A 73 -2.86 16.04 9.71
CA LYS A 73 -3.17 17.38 9.19
C LYS A 73 -3.18 17.39 7.66
N SER A 74 -2.18 16.77 7.03
CA SER A 74 -2.00 16.80 5.57
C SER A 74 -3.10 16.01 4.85
N TRP A 75 -3.51 14.86 5.41
CA TRP A 75 -4.47 13.97 4.78
C TRP A 75 -5.92 14.25 5.14
N GLY A 76 -6.20 14.81 6.32
CA GLY A 76 -7.57 15.04 6.78
C GLY A 76 -8.43 15.79 5.77
N ALA A 77 -7.97 16.96 5.34
CA ALA A 77 -8.68 17.78 4.36
C ALA A 77 -8.79 17.10 2.98
N TYR A 78 -7.80 16.31 2.57
CA TYR A 78 -7.85 15.60 1.29
C TYR A 78 -8.92 14.49 1.32
N VAL A 79 -8.97 13.70 2.39
CA VAL A 79 -9.92 12.57 2.53
C VAL A 79 -11.36 13.09 2.50
N GLU A 80 -11.63 14.22 3.15
CA GLU A 80 -12.93 14.88 3.11
C GLU A 80 -13.31 15.37 1.70
N ARG A 81 -12.39 16.05 0.99
CA ARG A 81 -12.59 16.44 -0.42
C ARG A 81 -12.79 15.24 -1.35
N ALA A 82 -12.22 14.08 -1.01
CA ALA A 82 -12.44 12.83 -1.72
C ALA A 82 -13.82 12.20 -1.44
N GLY A 83 -14.66 12.82 -0.61
CA GLY A 83 -16.01 12.34 -0.28
C GLY A 83 -15.96 11.13 0.67
N ARG A 84 -15.02 11.15 1.62
CA ARG A 84 -14.86 10.13 2.66
C ARG A 84 -14.71 10.79 4.02
N THR A 85 -15.12 10.09 5.06
CA THR A 85 -14.95 10.56 6.43
C THR A 85 -13.52 10.30 6.88
N PHE A 86 -12.81 11.34 7.27
CA PHE A 86 -11.50 11.18 7.88
C PHE A 86 -11.62 10.69 9.33
N ARG A 87 -10.78 9.72 9.67
CA ARG A 87 -10.58 9.20 11.03
C ARG A 87 -9.10 8.96 11.17
N LYS A 88 -8.50 9.49 12.24
CA LYS A 88 -7.07 9.28 12.53
C LYS A 88 -6.82 7.81 12.89
N PRO A 89 -5.64 7.24 12.56
CA PRO A 89 -5.27 5.94 13.08
C PRO A 89 -4.96 6.05 14.58
N LEU A 90 -5.12 4.94 15.30
CA LEU A 90 -4.45 4.77 16.58
C LEU A 90 -2.95 4.61 16.34
N VAL A 91 -2.12 4.96 17.32
CA VAL A 91 -0.67 4.74 17.23
C VAL A 91 -0.17 4.08 18.50
N ARG A 92 0.65 3.04 18.34
CA ARG A 92 1.30 2.32 19.43
C ARG A 92 2.81 2.32 19.25
N TYR A 93 3.51 2.58 20.35
CA TYR A 93 4.96 2.60 20.41
C TYR A 93 5.44 1.48 21.34
N PHE A 94 6.49 0.76 20.96
CA PHE A 94 7.03 -0.36 21.72
C PHE A 94 8.51 -0.13 22.01
N GLU A 95 8.89 -0.13 23.29
CA GLU A 95 10.29 0.11 23.70
C GLU A 95 11.15 -1.14 23.56
N GLU A 96 10.54 -2.32 23.62
CA GLU A 96 11.20 -3.61 23.38
C GLU A 96 10.65 -4.25 22.09
N PRO A 97 11.41 -5.14 21.43
CA PRO A 97 10.92 -5.90 20.29
C PRO A 97 9.57 -6.54 20.62
N ALA A 98 8.50 -6.07 19.98
CA ALA A 98 7.17 -6.60 20.23
C ALA A 98 7.16 -8.06 19.81
N SER A 99 6.84 -9.00 20.71
CA SER A 99 6.69 -10.40 20.32
C SER A 99 5.41 -10.60 19.50
N THR A 100 4.35 -9.87 19.85
CA THR A 100 3.03 -9.95 19.21
C THR A 100 2.47 -8.56 18.96
N VAL A 101 2.03 -8.31 17.73
CA VAL A 101 1.27 -7.11 17.36
C VAL A 101 -0.02 -7.52 16.68
N CYS A 102 -1.11 -6.85 17.04
CA CYS A 102 -2.38 -6.98 16.33
C CYS A 102 -2.92 -8.41 16.20
N GLY A 103 -2.64 -9.23 17.22
CA GLY A 103 -3.08 -10.63 17.30
C GLY A 103 -2.18 -11.62 16.56
N MET A 104 -1.06 -11.18 15.99
CA MET A 104 -0.10 -12.01 15.27
C MET A 104 1.34 -11.77 15.77
N ARG A 105 2.23 -12.74 15.52
CA ARG A 105 3.67 -12.57 15.79
C ARG A 105 4.19 -11.35 15.01
N TRP A 106 5.06 -10.55 15.61
CA TRP A 106 5.73 -9.46 14.90
C TRP A 106 6.45 -10.00 13.66
N PRO A 107 6.20 -9.43 12.47
CA PRO A 107 6.98 -9.76 11.29
C PRO A 107 8.40 -9.24 11.47
N ALA A 108 9.37 -10.14 11.67
CA ALA A 108 10.75 -9.79 12.04
C ALA A 108 11.46 -8.86 11.03
N HIS A 109 10.99 -8.80 9.79
CA HIS A 109 11.50 -7.95 8.72
C HIS A 109 10.78 -6.59 8.60
N ALA A 110 9.76 -6.32 9.41
CA ALA A 110 9.05 -5.05 9.38
C ALA A 110 9.77 -4.01 10.25
N ASP A 111 9.94 -2.81 9.70
CA ASP A 111 10.42 -1.64 10.44
C ASP A 111 9.29 -1.01 11.27
N ALA A 112 8.09 -0.94 10.69
CA ALA A 112 6.84 -0.52 11.32
C ALA A 112 5.68 -1.32 10.70
N PHE A 113 4.47 -1.21 11.26
CA PHE A 113 3.34 -1.99 10.75
C PHE A 113 1.98 -1.34 10.94
N TYR A 114 1.16 -1.30 9.88
CA TYR A 114 -0.24 -0.91 9.95
C TYR A 114 -1.20 -2.08 10.15
N CYS A 115 -1.81 -2.11 11.33
CA CYS A 115 -2.82 -3.08 11.70
C CYS A 115 -4.19 -2.71 11.17
N THR A 116 -4.50 -3.23 9.99
CA THR A 116 -5.74 -2.97 9.24
C THR A 116 -7.00 -3.12 10.10
N GLN A 117 -7.16 -4.23 10.84
CA GLN A 117 -8.39 -4.51 11.60
C GLN A 117 -8.61 -3.57 12.79
N ARG A 118 -7.54 -2.96 13.31
CA ARG A 118 -7.57 -2.08 14.48
C ARG A 118 -7.31 -0.61 14.12
N ALA A 119 -7.18 -0.31 12.84
CA ALA A 119 -6.73 0.98 12.33
C ALA A 119 -5.57 1.58 13.14
N THR A 120 -4.55 0.77 13.43
CA THR A 120 -3.44 1.14 14.33
C THR A 120 -2.11 1.11 13.59
N VAL A 121 -1.34 2.19 13.62
CA VAL A 121 0.08 2.19 13.22
C VAL A 121 0.92 1.78 14.41
N VAL A 122 1.85 0.85 14.20
CA VAL A 122 2.75 0.32 15.23
C VAL A 122 4.18 0.67 14.90
N PHE A 123 4.86 1.28 15.86
CA PHE A 123 6.27 1.66 15.79
C PHE A 123 7.09 0.99 16.91
N PRO A 124 7.99 0.07 16.58
CA PRO A 124 9.12 -0.26 17.45
C PRO A 124 9.96 1.00 17.71
N LEU A 125 10.46 1.20 18.92
CA LEU A 125 11.37 2.28 19.26
C LEU A 125 12.82 1.79 19.35
N THR A 126 13.10 0.62 18.79
CA THR A 126 14.42 -0.04 18.73
C THR A 126 14.67 -0.59 17.33
N GLY A 127 15.95 -0.82 17.01
CA GLY A 127 16.39 -1.56 15.83
C GLY A 127 17.02 -0.69 14.73
N ARG A 128 17.59 -1.37 13.73
CA ARG A 128 18.44 -0.74 12.70
C ARG A 128 17.74 0.33 11.88
N TRP A 129 16.43 0.28 11.74
CA TRP A 129 15.66 1.25 10.94
C TRP A 129 15.62 2.65 11.56
N ILE A 130 15.86 2.77 12.87
CA ILE A 130 15.99 4.05 13.58
C ILE A 130 17.42 4.34 14.08
N GLU A 131 18.22 3.32 14.38
CA GLU A 131 19.57 3.50 14.94
C GLU A 131 20.62 3.78 13.86
N ASN A 132 20.50 3.11 12.70
CA ASN A 132 21.53 3.08 11.66
C ASN A 132 21.09 3.76 10.35
N ARG A 133 20.05 4.62 10.41
CA ARG A 133 19.49 5.32 9.26
C ARG A 133 19.38 6.82 9.54
N THR A 134 19.25 7.62 8.49
CA THR A 134 18.88 9.03 8.63
C THR A 134 17.46 9.16 9.15
N ASP A 135 17.13 10.27 9.80
CA ASP A 135 15.77 10.58 10.29
C ASP A 135 14.69 10.52 9.21
N LEU A 136 15.04 10.93 7.99
CA LEU A 136 14.13 10.85 6.86
C LEU A 136 13.67 9.42 6.53
N PHE A 137 14.43 8.39 6.90
CA PHE A 137 14.00 7.02 6.69
C PHE A 137 12.82 6.65 7.63
N PRO A 138 12.91 6.80 8.97
CA PRO A 138 11.74 6.72 9.85
C PRO A 138 10.56 7.62 9.44
N PHE A 139 10.82 8.85 8.96
CA PHE A 139 9.78 9.73 8.42
C PHE A 139 8.99 9.08 7.29
N LYS A 140 9.72 8.54 6.30
CA LYS A 140 9.16 7.87 5.13
C LYS A 140 8.45 6.57 5.53
N VAL A 141 9.00 5.79 6.46
CA VAL A 141 8.38 4.55 6.96
C VAL A 141 7.04 4.88 7.65
N ALA A 142 7.01 5.88 8.53
CA ALA A 142 5.76 6.34 9.14
C ALA A 142 4.71 6.76 8.11
N ALA A 143 5.14 7.49 7.07
CA ALA A 143 4.28 7.89 5.97
C ALA A 143 3.80 6.71 5.09
N HIS A 144 4.62 5.66 4.95
CA HIS A 144 4.26 4.43 4.25
C HIS A 144 3.17 3.66 5.00
N GLU A 145 3.34 3.44 6.31
CA GLU A 145 2.32 2.79 7.14
C GLU A 145 1.02 3.59 7.20
N TYR A 146 1.12 4.92 7.21
CA TYR A 146 -0.05 5.79 7.07
C TYR A 146 -0.69 5.66 5.68
N GLY A 147 0.09 5.37 4.64
CA GLY A 147 -0.39 4.98 3.31
C GLY A 147 -1.36 3.80 3.38
N HIS A 148 -1.06 2.76 4.16
CA HIS A 148 -1.99 1.64 4.38
C HIS A 148 -3.26 2.03 5.13
N HIS A 149 -3.16 2.99 6.04
CA HIS A 149 -4.34 3.58 6.68
C HIS A 149 -5.25 4.26 5.66
N LEU A 150 -4.69 5.08 4.77
CA LEU A 150 -5.43 5.72 3.68
C LEU A 150 -6.03 4.69 2.73
N GLN A 151 -5.29 3.62 2.44
CA GLN A 151 -5.79 2.49 1.66
C GLN A 151 -7.03 1.86 2.28
N SER A 152 -7.08 1.79 3.61
CA SER A 152 -8.24 1.29 4.34
C SER A 152 -9.41 2.27 4.31
N LEU A 153 -9.17 3.56 4.61
CA LEU A 153 -10.21 4.61 4.61
C LEU A 153 -10.88 4.77 3.24
N LEU A 154 -10.11 4.66 2.16
CA LEU A 154 -10.61 4.86 0.80
C LEU A 154 -11.19 3.58 0.17
N GLY A 155 -11.17 2.45 0.89
CA GLY A 155 -11.75 1.17 0.44
C GLY A 155 -10.86 0.35 -0.50
N ILE A 156 -9.60 0.74 -0.65
CA ILE A 156 -8.60 0.02 -1.46
C ILE A 156 -8.30 -1.33 -0.82
N ARG A 157 -8.14 -1.38 0.50
CA ARG A 157 -7.87 -2.62 1.23
C ARG A 157 -8.94 -3.69 0.97
N ARG A 158 -10.22 -3.32 1.02
CA ARG A 158 -11.34 -4.25 0.70
C ARG A 158 -11.26 -4.76 -0.74
N SER A 159 -10.93 -3.88 -1.67
CA SER A 159 -10.78 -4.22 -3.09
C SER A 159 -9.59 -5.15 -3.34
N TYR A 160 -8.48 -4.93 -2.64
CA TYR A 160 -7.30 -5.80 -2.64
C TYR A 160 -7.63 -7.18 -2.08
N GLU A 161 -8.24 -7.27 -0.90
CA GLU A 161 -8.59 -8.55 -0.26
C GLU A 161 -9.56 -9.38 -1.10
N ALA A 162 -10.58 -8.75 -1.71
CA ALA A 162 -11.52 -9.43 -2.58
C ALA A 162 -10.83 -10.11 -3.77
N ARG A 163 -9.77 -9.50 -4.31
CA ARG A 163 -8.96 -10.06 -5.41
C ARG A 163 -7.96 -11.09 -4.93
N ALA A 164 -7.36 -10.87 -3.76
CA ALA A 164 -6.41 -11.80 -3.15
C ALA A 164 -7.06 -13.15 -2.83
N ARG A 165 -8.36 -13.17 -2.50
CA ARG A 165 -9.14 -14.42 -2.31
C ARG A 165 -9.27 -15.28 -3.56
N GLY A 166 -9.25 -14.70 -4.76
CA GLY A 166 -9.37 -15.43 -6.03
C GLY A 166 -8.02 -15.84 -6.63
N THR A 167 -6.99 -15.01 -6.47
CA THR A 167 -5.63 -15.26 -6.97
C THR A 167 -4.64 -14.49 -6.11
N HIS A 168 -4.17 -15.08 -5.01
CA HIS A 168 -3.14 -14.43 -4.21
C HIS A 168 -1.81 -14.46 -4.97
N THR A 169 -1.50 -13.39 -5.70
CA THR A 169 -0.25 -13.26 -6.44
C THR A 169 0.63 -12.20 -5.80
N ASP A 170 1.95 -12.41 -5.79
CA ASP A 170 2.94 -11.42 -5.36
C ASP A 170 2.77 -10.09 -6.09
N ARG A 171 2.35 -10.15 -7.36
CA ARG A 171 2.01 -8.95 -8.15
C ARG A 171 0.92 -8.10 -7.51
N LEU A 172 -0.11 -8.71 -6.92
CA LEU A 172 -1.18 -7.96 -6.26
C LEU A 172 -0.67 -7.29 -4.97
N LYS A 173 0.16 -7.99 -4.20
CA LYS A 173 0.85 -7.46 -3.02
C LYS A 173 1.74 -6.26 -3.39
N ARG A 174 2.61 -6.41 -4.39
CA ARG A 174 3.49 -5.32 -4.86
C ARG A 174 2.72 -4.06 -5.26
N ARG A 175 1.59 -4.20 -5.97
CA ARG A 175 0.76 -3.03 -6.31
C ARG A 175 0.23 -2.32 -5.07
N TYR A 176 -0.18 -3.07 -4.04
CA TYR A 176 -0.65 -2.53 -2.78
C TYR A 176 0.48 -1.79 -2.02
N GLU A 177 1.65 -2.43 -1.88
CA GLU A 177 2.82 -1.86 -1.18
C GLU A 177 3.41 -0.65 -1.91
N LEU A 178 3.59 -0.72 -3.23
CA LEU A 178 4.13 0.39 -4.01
C LEU A 178 3.18 1.59 -4.05
N GLN A 179 1.88 1.38 -3.85
CA GLN A 179 0.95 2.49 -3.69
C GLN A 179 1.19 3.20 -2.36
N ALA A 180 1.47 2.46 -1.27
CA ALA A 180 1.85 3.07 0.00
C ALA A 180 3.18 3.84 -0.11
N ASP A 181 4.17 3.33 -0.85
CA ASP A 181 5.39 4.10 -1.18
C ASP A 181 5.06 5.39 -1.94
N CYS A 182 4.19 5.35 -2.94
CA CYS A 182 3.77 6.56 -3.64
C CYS A 182 3.05 7.56 -2.73
N LEU A 183 2.15 7.09 -1.85
CA LEU A 183 1.42 7.95 -0.92
C LEU A 183 2.35 8.59 0.10
N SER A 184 3.37 7.86 0.57
CA SER A 184 4.43 8.45 1.39
C SER A 184 5.13 9.59 0.64
N GLY A 185 5.46 9.39 -0.64
CA GLY A 185 6.03 10.43 -1.49
C GLY A 185 5.13 11.66 -1.61
N VAL A 186 3.83 11.46 -1.81
CA VAL A 186 2.86 12.57 -1.89
C VAL A 186 2.87 13.40 -0.60
N PHE A 187 2.94 12.75 0.57
CA PHE A 187 3.08 13.46 1.83
C PHE A 187 4.41 14.20 1.93
N LEU A 188 5.55 13.54 1.64
CA LEU A 188 6.87 14.17 1.66
C LEU A 188 6.91 15.41 0.76
N GLY A 189 6.41 15.32 -0.47
CA GLY A 189 6.36 16.47 -1.39
C GLY A 189 5.48 17.62 -0.88
N SER A 190 4.45 17.32 -0.08
CA SER A 190 3.56 18.35 0.51
C SER A 190 4.19 19.11 1.69
N VAL A 191 5.19 18.52 2.34
CA VAL A 191 5.82 19.09 3.56
C VAL A 191 7.29 19.44 3.34
N TRP A 192 7.92 19.02 2.24
CA TRP A 192 9.37 19.12 2.02
C TRP A 192 9.96 20.50 2.29
N ARG A 193 9.28 21.54 1.81
CA ARG A 193 9.72 22.94 1.96
C ARG A 193 9.76 23.42 3.42
N SER A 194 9.06 22.76 4.34
CA SER A 194 9.10 23.10 5.77
C SER A 194 10.11 22.29 6.58
N LEU A 195 10.74 21.27 5.97
CA LEU A 195 11.66 20.38 6.68
C LEU A 195 13.10 20.91 6.71
N ASP A 196 13.41 21.99 5.97
CA ASP A 196 14.77 22.52 5.80
C ASP A 196 15.79 21.45 5.34
N ARG A 197 15.37 20.59 4.42
CA ARG A 197 16.17 19.48 3.87
C ARG A 197 16.71 19.82 2.48
N SER A 198 17.94 19.38 2.23
CA SER A 198 18.63 19.58 0.96
C SER A 198 18.24 18.53 -0.09
N GLU A 199 18.58 18.79 -1.35
CA GLU A 199 18.48 17.78 -2.42
C GLU A 199 19.39 16.57 -2.15
N HIS A 200 20.47 16.75 -1.40
CA HIS A 200 21.33 15.65 -0.96
C HIS A 200 20.59 14.72 0.02
N ASP A 201 19.83 15.27 0.96
CA ASP A 201 19.02 14.48 1.90
C ASP A 201 17.91 13.71 1.16
N TRP A 202 17.31 14.32 0.13
CA TRP A 202 16.37 13.66 -0.75
C TRP A 202 17.01 12.49 -1.51
N ALA A 203 18.21 12.69 -2.07
CA ALA A 203 18.94 11.64 -2.76
C ALA A 203 19.28 10.47 -1.82
N ALA A 204 19.76 10.76 -0.61
CA ALA A 204 20.06 9.77 0.41
C ALA A 204 18.81 8.96 0.82
N LEU A 205 17.65 9.61 0.99
CA LEU A 205 16.39 8.93 1.26
C LEU A 205 15.96 8.00 0.11
N LEU A 206 16.11 8.46 -1.14
CA LEU A 206 15.81 7.63 -2.31
C LEU A 206 16.72 6.41 -2.36
N ASP A 207 18.01 6.55 -2.07
CA ASP A 207 18.95 5.42 -2.03
C ASP A 207 18.64 4.45 -0.89
N ALA A 208 18.32 4.96 0.30
CA ALA A 208 17.85 4.11 1.41
C ALA A 208 16.55 3.37 1.06
N THR A 209 15.65 3.98 0.30
CA THR A 209 14.41 3.34 -0.19
C THR A 209 14.69 2.31 -1.28
N ARG A 210 15.70 2.50 -2.13
CA ARG A 210 16.14 1.48 -3.08
C ARG A 210 16.72 0.27 -2.34
N ALA A 211 17.54 0.52 -1.32
CA ALA A 211 18.17 -0.52 -0.54
C ALA A 211 17.20 -1.35 0.32
N SER A 212 15.95 -0.90 0.50
CA SER A 212 14.90 -1.66 1.21
C SER A 212 13.92 -2.38 0.27
N GLY A 213 14.30 -2.57 -0.99
CA GLY A 213 13.59 -3.41 -1.94
C GLY A 213 13.82 -4.90 -1.72
N ASP A 214 12.93 -5.73 -2.26
CA ASP A 214 13.00 -7.19 -2.14
C ASP A 214 13.93 -7.84 -3.19
N ASP A 215 14.99 -7.15 -3.61
CA ASP A 215 15.89 -7.62 -4.66
C ASP A 215 16.66 -8.88 -4.21
N ASP A 216 17.00 -8.97 -2.93
CA ASP A 216 17.82 -10.06 -2.34
C ASP A 216 17.02 -11.05 -1.47
N ASP A 217 15.80 -10.72 -1.05
CA ASP A 217 15.17 -11.35 0.12
C ASP A 217 14.17 -12.50 -0.17
N GLY A 218 13.98 -12.91 -1.42
CA GLY A 218 13.04 -14.00 -1.79
C GLY A 218 11.55 -13.72 -1.52
N HIS A 219 11.24 -12.82 -0.59
CA HIS A 219 9.93 -12.32 -0.22
C HIS A 219 9.57 -11.11 -1.09
N ARG A 220 8.93 -11.34 -2.24
CA ARG A 220 8.61 -10.28 -3.21
C ARG A 220 7.28 -9.56 -2.91
N THR A 221 7.14 -9.01 -1.71
CA THR A 221 5.90 -8.33 -1.28
C THR A 221 5.86 -6.85 -1.60
N HIS A 222 6.97 -6.11 -1.43
CA HIS A 222 7.11 -4.68 -1.71
C HIS A 222 7.65 -4.38 -3.12
N GLY A 223 8.31 -5.35 -3.74
CA GLY A 223 8.89 -5.25 -5.08
C GLY A 223 10.33 -4.75 -5.07
N LYS A 224 10.90 -4.61 -6.28
CA LYS A 224 12.30 -4.18 -6.45
C LYS A 224 12.53 -2.79 -5.85
N GLY A 225 13.72 -2.53 -5.34
CA GLY A 225 14.14 -1.24 -4.83
C GLY A 225 13.97 -0.12 -5.86
N SER A 226 14.21 -0.44 -7.13
CA SER A 226 13.95 0.47 -8.25
C SER A 226 12.47 0.82 -8.43
N SER A 227 11.55 -0.14 -8.22
CA SER A 227 10.10 0.08 -8.22
C SER A 227 9.70 0.98 -7.03
N ARG A 228 10.20 0.68 -5.83
CA ARG A 228 9.93 1.44 -4.60
C ARG A 228 10.32 2.91 -4.75
N ALA A 229 11.56 3.15 -5.14
CA ALA A 229 12.08 4.51 -5.35
C ALA A 229 11.38 5.25 -6.49
N TYR A 230 10.98 4.55 -7.56
CA TYR A 230 10.18 5.14 -8.64
C TYR A 230 8.86 5.69 -8.10
N TRP A 231 8.12 4.89 -7.33
CA TRP A 231 6.80 5.30 -6.81
C TRP A 231 6.92 6.38 -5.73
N LEU A 232 7.91 6.29 -4.84
CA LEU A 232 8.23 7.35 -3.88
C LEU A 232 8.49 8.68 -4.61
N LYS A 233 9.39 8.68 -5.61
CA LYS A 233 9.72 9.88 -6.40
C LYS A 233 8.52 10.42 -7.18
N ARG A 234 7.69 9.53 -7.74
CA ARG A 234 6.47 9.91 -8.47
C ARG A 234 5.47 10.63 -7.58
N GLY A 235 5.24 10.11 -6.37
CA GLY A 235 4.37 10.75 -5.39
C GLY A 235 4.89 12.12 -4.96
N TYR A 236 6.18 12.20 -4.64
CA TYR A 236 6.87 13.42 -4.25
C TYR A 236 6.72 14.54 -5.28
N GLY A 237 7.01 14.27 -6.55
CA GLY A 237 6.91 15.29 -7.59
C GLY A 237 5.47 15.69 -7.92
N ALA A 238 4.52 14.76 -7.84
CA ALA A 238 3.13 15.04 -8.20
C ALA A 238 2.36 15.79 -7.11
N VAL A 239 2.66 15.49 -5.84
CA VAL A 239 1.90 15.93 -4.65
C VAL A 239 0.39 15.65 -4.80
N SER A 240 0.04 14.66 -5.61
CA SER A 240 -1.34 14.24 -5.88
C SER A 240 -1.46 12.73 -5.74
N PRO A 241 -2.37 12.24 -4.88
CA PRO A 241 -2.62 10.81 -4.74
C PRO A 241 -3.14 10.15 -6.03
N SER A 242 -3.74 10.94 -6.94
CA SER A 242 -4.16 10.45 -8.26
C SER A 242 -2.99 9.96 -9.13
N ALA A 243 -1.76 10.39 -8.84
CA ALA A 243 -0.56 9.88 -9.49
C ALA A 243 -0.16 8.47 -9.01
N CYS A 244 -0.72 7.99 -7.89
CA CYS A 244 -0.39 6.73 -7.23
C CYS A 244 -1.26 5.54 -7.70
N ASP A 245 -1.72 5.56 -8.96
CA ASP A 245 -2.42 4.43 -9.55
C ASP A 245 -1.43 3.32 -9.96
N THR A 246 -1.02 2.54 -8.97
CA THR A 246 -0.22 1.32 -9.18
C THR A 246 -1.04 0.18 -9.75
N TRP A 247 -2.37 0.27 -9.79
CA TRP A 247 -3.25 -0.83 -10.21
C TRP A 247 -3.35 -0.93 -11.72
N SER A 248 -3.34 0.22 -12.40
CA SER A 248 -3.31 0.33 -13.86
C SER A 248 -1.90 0.36 -14.44
N ALA A 249 -0.86 0.40 -13.60
CA ALA A 249 0.52 0.48 -14.05
C ALA A 249 0.99 -0.80 -14.78
N PRO A 250 1.88 -0.69 -15.79
CA PRO A 250 2.45 -1.84 -16.47
C PRO A 250 3.29 -2.68 -15.50
N ALA A 251 3.38 -3.99 -15.75
CA ALA A 251 4.04 -4.94 -14.84
C ALA A 251 5.49 -4.55 -14.49
N ALA A 252 6.24 -3.99 -15.45
CA ALA A 252 7.60 -3.52 -15.23
C ALA A 252 7.73 -2.38 -14.19
N ARG A 253 6.64 -1.63 -13.94
CA ARG A 253 6.61 -0.55 -12.93
C ARG A 253 6.17 -1.06 -11.55
N VAL A 254 5.78 -2.32 -11.43
CA VAL A 254 5.32 -2.96 -10.18
C VAL A 254 5.99 -4.33 -9.98
N ALA A 255 7.20 -4.45 -10.52
CA ALA A 255 8.03 -5.64 -10.44
C ALA A 255 8.66 -5.75 -9.05
#